data_AF-A0A960TE16-F1
#
_entry.id   AF-A0A960TE16-F1
#
_cell.length_a   1.000
_cell.length_b   1.000
_cell.length_c   1.000
_cell.angle_alpha   90.00
_cell.angle_beta   90.00
_cell.angle_gamma   90.00
#
_symmetry.space_group_name_H-M   'P 1'
#
loop_
_entity.id
_entity.type
_entity.pdbx_description
1 polymer ?
#
loop_
_entity_poly.entity_id
_entity_poly.type
_entity_poly.pdbx_seq_one_letter_code
_entity_poly.pdbx_strand_id
1 'polypeptide(L)'
;MFFAIVAGGGGLYLMLMAAGLIHREYMKSWNRPRKLALTVMGAGFFILGMYFGYLAYFLSTPAGQDFQRLQRDLNRDYMQTGPQNRG
;
A
#
# COMPACT_ATOMS: atom_id res chain seq x y z
N MET A 1 0.45 -8.57 3.51
CA MET A 1 -0.14 -8.42 4.86
C MET A 1 0.55 -7.34 5.68
N PHE A 2 1.84 -7.46 6.04
CA PHE A 2 2.57 -6.45 6.83
C PHE A 2 2.38 -5.01 6.32
N PHE A 3 2.68 -4.75 5.04
CA PHE A 3 2.53 -3.42 4.45
C PHE A 3 1.09 -2.88 4.45
N ALA A 4 0.09 -3.76 4.28
CA ALA A 4 -1.32 -3.37 4.34
C ALA A 4 -1.70 -2.89 5.74
N ILE A 5 -1.23 -3.60 6.78
CA ILE A 5 -1.48 -3.27 8.18
C ILE A 5 -0.74 -1.98 8.57
N VAL A 6 0.53 -1.85 8.22
CA VAL A 6 1.34 -0.67 8.57
C VAL A 6 0.85 0.58 7.84
N ALA A 7 0.63 0.51 6.52
CA ALA A 7 0.15 1.65 5.75
C ALA A 7 -1.32 1.97 6.07
N GLY A 8 -2.18 0.95 6.16
CA GLY A 8 -3.59 1.14 6.47
C GLY A 8 -3.81 1.66 7.89
N GLY A 9 -3.19 1.02 8.88
CA GLY A 9 -3.29 1.42 10.28
C GLY A 9 -2.63 2.78 10.54
N GLY A 10 -1.44 3.02 9.98
CA GLY A 10 -0.76 4.32 10.07
C GLY A 10 -1.55 5.44 9.38
N GLY A 11 -2.11 5.17 8.20
CA GLY A 11 -2.96 6.12 7.48
C GLY A 11 -4.22 6.48 8.26
N LEU A 12 -4.93 5.46 8.77
CA LEU A 12 -6.12 5.66 9.60
C LEU A 12 -5.77 6.45 10.88
N TYR A 13 -4.66 6.12 11.54
CA TYR A 13 -4.19 6.84 12.72
C TYR A 13 -3.96 8.33 12.43
N LEU A 14 -3.28 8.66 11.34
CA LEU A 14 -3.06 10.06 10.92
C LEU A 14 -4.38 10.77 10.59
N MET A 15 -5.35 10.07 9.99
CA MET A 15 -6.67 10.63 9.72
C MET A 15 -7.45 10.92 11.00
N LEU A 16 -7.42 10.01 11.99
CA LEU A 16 -8.04 10.22 13.30
C LEU A 16 -7.41 11.39 14.05
N MET A 17 -6.09 11.56 13.92
CA MET A 17 -5.36 12.69 14.47
C MET A 17 -5.78 13.99 13.78
N ALA A 18 -5.83 14.02 12.45
CA ALA A 18 -6.26 15.18 11.68
C ALA A 18 -7.72 15.60 11.96
N ALA A 19 -8.61 14.62 12.19
CA ALA A 19 -10.00 14.83 12.59
C ALA A 19 -10.14 15.35 14.04
N GLY A 20 -9.06 15.36 14.82
CA GLY A 20 -9.06 15.79 16.21
C GLY A 20 -9.77 14.82 17.17
N LEU A 21 -9.99 13.57 16.73
CA LEU A 21 -10.56 12.51 17.56
C LEU A 21 -9.54 11.97 18.57
N ILE A 22 -8.25 11.99 18.19
CA ILE A 22 -7.12 11.64 19.06
C ILE A 22 -6.09 12.78 19.07
N HIS A 23 -5.29 12.86 20.15
CA HIS A 23 -4.26 13.91 20.33
C HIS A 23 -4.78 15.35 20.09
N ARG A 24 -6.03 15.63 20.47
CA ARG A 24 -6.73 16.89 20.18
C ARG A 24 -5.98 18.14 20.65
N GLU A 25 -5.40 18.10 21.86
CA GLU A 25 -4.63 19.23 22.40
C GLU A 25 -3.35 19.49 21.60
N TYR A 26 -2.66 18.44 21.15
CA TYR A 26 -1.50 18.58 20.29
C TYR A 26 -1.87 19.13 18.90
N MET A 27 -3.03 18.73 18.37
CA MET A 27 -3.53 19.21 17.08
C MET A 27 -4.08 20.64 17.13
N LYS A 28 -4.45 21.17 18.29
CA LYS A 28 -4.90 22.58 18.41
C LYS A 28 -3.80 23.58 18.06
N SER A 29 -2.54 23.28 18.38
CA SER A 29 -1.40 24.16 18.07
C SER A 29 -0.97 24.15 16.60
N TRP A 30 -1.50 23.21 15.80
CA TRP A 30 -1.13 23.07 14.39
C TRP A 30 -1.90 24.02 13.49
N ASN A 31 -1.17 24.65 12.56
CA ASN A 31 -1.75 25.52 11.54
C ASN A 31 -2.50 24.72 10.45
N ARG A 32 -3.34 25.43 9.70
CA ARG A 32 -4.20 24.85 8.67
C ARG A 32 -3.42 24.07 7.57
N PRO A 33 -2.28 24.55 7.06
CA PRO A 33 -1.49 23.80 6.08
C PRO A 33 -0.93 22.48 6.62
N ARG A 34 -0.44 22.44 7.87
CA ARG A 34 0.08 21.19 8.47
C ARG A 34 -1.02 20.16 8.67
N LYS A 35 -2.22 20.60 9.08
CA LYS A 35 -3.39 19.71 9.17
C LYS A 35 -3.78 19.14 7.81
N LEU A 36 -3.78 19.97 6.77
CA LEU A 36 -4.05 19.52 5.41
C LEU A 36 -3.03 18.48 4.94
N ALA A 37 -1.73 18.75 5.14
CA ALA A 37 -0.67 17.80 4.80
C ALA A 37 -0.85 16.46 5.54
N LEU A 38 -1.18 16.50 6.83
CA LEU A 38 -1.46 15.31 7.64
C LEU A 38 -2.64 14.51 7.09
N THR A 39 -3.73 15.19 6.71
CA THR A 39 -4.91 14.55 6.11
C THR A 39 -4.58 13.91 4.76
N VAL A 40 -3.84 14.61 3.90
CA VAL A 40 -3.45 14.08 2.57
C VAL A 40 -2.52 12.88 2.73
N MET A 41 -1.53 12.95 3.62
CA MET A 41 -0.66 11.81 3.92
C MET A 41 -1.44 10.64 4.51
N GLY A 42 -2.31 10.90 5.49
CA GLY A 42 -3.15 9.87 6.11
C GLY A 42 -4.05 9.17 5.11
N ALA A 43 -4.74 9.94 4.27
CA ALA A 43 -5.57 9.40 3.19
C ALA A 43 -4.74 8.59 2.17
N GLY A 44 -3.58 9.10 1.77
CA GLY A 44 -2.67 8.39 0.86
C GLY A 44 -2.22 7.04 1.41
N PHE A 45 -1.78 7.00 2.67
CA PHE A 45 -1.38 5.75 3.34
C PHE A 45 -2.57 4.80 3.53
N PHE A 46 -3.75 5.32 3.85
CA PHE A 46 -4.95 4.51 3.99
C PHE A 46 -5.34 3.83 2.67
N ILE A 47 -5.36 4.58 1.56
CA ILE A 47 -5.60 4.05 0.21
C ILE A 47 -4.56 2.99 -0.14
N LEU A 48 -3.28 3.26 0.13
CA LEU A 48 -2.19 2.32 -0.11
C LEU A 48 -2.38 1.02 0.69
N GLY A 49 -2.78 1.15 1.95
CA GLY A 49 -3.10 0.02 2.82
C GLY A 49 -4.25 -0.82 2.29
N MET A 50 -5.34 -0.19 1.86
CA MET A 50 -6.48 -0.88 1.23
C MET A 50 -6.07 -1.57 -0.07
N TYR A 51 -5.25 -0.92 -0.90
CA TYR A 51 -4.72 -1.52 -2.13
C TYR A 51 -3.92 -2.80 -1.85
N PHE A 52 -2.98 -2.76 -0.89
CA PHE A 52 -2.23 -3.95 -0.51
C PHE A 52 -3.10 -5.03 0.16
N GLY A 53 -4.14 -4.63 0.89
CA GLY A 53 -5.14 -5.54 1.45
C GLY A 53 -5.91 -6.26 0.35
N TYR A 54 -6.43 -5.51 -0.62
CA TYR A 54 -7.11 -6.07 -1.79
C TYR A 54 -6.18 -6.96 -2.60
N LEU A 55 -4.94 -6.54 -2.86
CA LEU A 55 -3.97 -7.35 -3.59
C LEU A 55 -3.69 -8.67 -2.88
N ALA A 56 -3.51 -8.66 -1.55
CA ALA A 56 -3.31 -9.88 -0.76
C ALA A 56 -4.53 -10.82 -0.85
N TYR A 57 -5.75 -10.27 -0.81
CA TYR A 57 -6.97 -11.04 -1.03
C TYR A 57 -7.04 -11.60 -2.47
N PHE A 58 -6.82 -10.77 -3.49
CA PHE A 58 -6.88 -11.17 -4.89
C PHE A 58 -5.91 -12.31 -5.19
N LEU A 59 -4.68 -12.24 -4.68
CA LEU A 59 -3.66 -13.28 -4.84
C LEU A 59 -4.02 -14.61 -4.16
N SER A 60 -4.98 -14.61 -3.22
CA SER A 60 -5.50 -15.85 -2.62
C SER A 60 -6.55 -16.55 -3.50
N THR A 61 -7.14 -15.84 -4.48
CA THR A 61 -8.14 -16.40 -5.39
C THR A 61 -7.50 -17.25 -6.50
N PRO A 62 -8.26 -18.17 -7.14
CA PRO A 62 -7.74 -18.97 -8.26
C PRO A 62 -7.16 -18.12 -9.40
N ALA A 63 -7.87 -17.06 -9.79
CA ALA A 63 -7.41 -16.13 -10.81
C ALA A 63 -6.10 -15.42 -10.43
N GLY A 64 -5.95 -15.04 -9.16
CA GLY A 64 -4.70 -14.45 -8.66
C GLY A 64 -3.53 -15.43 -8.66
N GLN A 65 -3.78 -16.71 -8.38
CA GLN A 65 -2.77 -17.76 -8.43
C GLN A 65 -2.32 -18.05 -9.87
N ASP A 66 -3.26 -18.10 -10.81
CA ASP A 66 -2.94 -18.27 -12.24
C ASP A 66 -2.14 -17.08 -12.78
N PHE A 67 -2.49 -15.86 -12.34
CA PHE A 67 -1.69 -14.67 -12.65
C PHE A 67 -0.26 -14.76 -12.09
N GLN A 68 -0.09 -15.27 -10.86
CA GLN A 68 1.25 -15.49 -10.30
C GLN A 68 2.05 -16.54 -11.07
N ARG A 69 1.40 -17.61 -11.56
CA ARG A 69 2.05 -18.64 -12.37
C ARG A 69 2.52 -18.05 -13.69
N LEU A 70 1.64 -17.34 -14.40
CA LEU A 70 1.97 -16.65 -15.65
C LEU A 70 3.15 -15.68 -15.47
N GLN A 71 3.15 -14.88 -14.40
CA GLN A 71 4.24 -13.95 -14.10
C GLN A 71 5.58 -14.68 -13.88
N ARG A 72 5.57 -15.83 -13.19
CA ARG A 72 6.78 -16.64 -12.96
C ARG A 72 7.29 -17.29 -14.24
N ASP A 73 6.38 -17.78 -15.07
CA ASP A 73 6.71 -18.42 -16.33
C ASP A 73 7.33 -17.40 -17.30
N LEU A 74 6.71 -16.22 -17.44
CA LEU A 74 7.29 -15.12 -18.22
C LEU A 74 8.68 -14.71 -17.70
N ASN A 75 8.86 -14.59 -16.38
CA ASN A 75 10.18 -14.27 -15.82
C ASN A 75 11.22 -15.36 -16.09
N ARG A 76 10.84 -16.64 -16.06
CA ARG A 76 11.73 -17.75 -16.41
C ARG A 76 12.11 -17.70 -17.88
N ASP A 77 11.13 -17.49 -18.76
CA ASP A 77 11.35 -17.41 -20.20
C ASP A 77 12.27 -16.24 -20.55
N TYR A 78 12.07 -15.07 -19.95
CA TYR A 78 12.96 -13.91 -20.10
C TYR A 78 14.40 -14.19 -19.62
N MET A 79 14.57 -14.92 -18.52
CA MET A 79 15.90 -15.29 -18.01
C MET A 79 16.59 -16.35 -18.87
N GLN A 80 15.82 -17.27 -19.48
CA GLN A 80 16.36 -18.33 -20.33
C GLN A 80 16.62 -17.88 -21.78
N THR A 81 15.79 -16.99 -22.32
CA THR A 81 15.89 -16.45 -23.69
C THR A 81 16.57 -15.08 -23.78
N GLY A 82 17.02 -14.55 -22.64
CA GLY A 82 17.85 -13.34 -22.57
C GLY A 82 19.15 -13.50 -23.39
N PRO A 83 19.78 -12.39 -23.82
CA PRO A 83 20.88 -12.39 -24.79
C PRO A 83 22.14 -13.17 -24.39
N GLN A 84 22.21 -13.73 -23.18
CA GLN A 84 23.33 -14.57 -22.71
C GLN A 84 23.31 -16.02 -23.25
N ASN A 85 22.18 -16.51 -23.79
CA ASN A 85 22.05 -17.87 -24.35
C ASN A 85 21.87 -17.90 -25.87
N ARG A 86 22.44 -16.92 -26.59
CA ARG A 86 22.59 -16.96 -28.06
C ARG A 86 24.06 -17.15 -28.48
N GLY A 87 24.76 -18.04 -27.77
CA GLY A 87 26.07 -18.56 -28.16
C GLY A 87 25.91 -19.83 -28.97
#